data_AF-A0A6G9GW50-F1
#
_entry.id   AF-A0A6G9GW50-F1
#
_cell.length_a   1.000
_cell.length_b   1.000
_cell.length_c   1.000
_cell.angle_alpha   90.00
_cell.angle_beta   90.00
_cell.angle_gamma   90.00
#
_symmetry.space_group_name_H-M   'P 1'
#
loop_
_entity.id
_entity.type
_entity.pdbx_description
1 polymer ?
#
loop_
_entity_poly.entity_id
_entity_poly.type
_entity_poly.pdbx_seq_one_letter_code
_entity_poly.pdbx_strand_id
1 'polypeptide(L)'
;MIRKSLRGLTLARTAVALAVAALFSVTLTVPASAADPVGSITGIAGKCLDVAAASSANGTAVQLYDCNGTAAQQWTVAGDGTLRALGKCLDLVERGTADGTPLQIWDCGGGANQKWAISGAKDIVNPTANKCLDVTGNTSANGARIQIWTCTGGANQKWNTPSGGGTTPPPTGGFVVSEAQFNQMFPSRNSFYTYSGLTNALSAYPGFSKTGSTTTQRQEAAAFLANVNHETGGLVYVTEINQANYPHYCDPNQPYGCPAGQAAYYGRGPIQLSWNFNYKAAGDALGIDLLNNPWLVQNDSAVAWKTGLWYWNTQSGPGTMTPHNAMVNGAGFGQTIRSINGSLECDGRNPAQVQSRVDAYNRFTQILGVAPGANLYC
;
A
#
# COMPACT_ATOMS: atom_id res chain seq x y z
N MET A 1 21.33 -5.65 96.34
CA MET A 1 22.79 -5.90 96.46
C MET A 1 23.30 -6.38 95.11
N ILE A 2 24.02 -5.55 94.36
CA ILE A 2 25.49 -5.61 94.13
C ILE A 2 25.85 -6.26 92.77
N ARG A 3 26.40 -5.41 91.88
CA ARG A 3 27.47 -5.59 90.86
C ARG A 3 27.21 -6.54 89.67
N LYS A 4 27.16 -6.00 88.44
CA LYS A 4 28.25 -5.65 87.49
C LYS A 4 28.88 -6.86 86.76
N SER A 5 28.60 -6.91 85.45
CA SER A 5 29.54 -7.02 84.31
C SER A 5 30.50 -8.21 84.22
N LEU A 6 30.52 -8.92 83.07
CA LEU A 6 31.64 -8.88 82.10
C LEU A 6 31.45 -9.86 80.92
N ARG A 7 31.55 -9.29 79.71
CA ARG A 7 32.20 -9.73 78.45
C ARG A 7 32.26 -11.21 78.06
N GLY A 8 31.90 -11.46 76.79
CA GLY A 8 32.36 -12.61 76.01
C GLY A 8 31.89 -12.51 74.55
N LEU A 9 32.63 -11.77 73.72
CA LEU A 9 32.39 -11.61 72.29
C LEU A 9 32.97 -12.85 71.57
N THR A 10 32.13 -13.63 70.87
CA THR A 10 32.59 -14.76 70.04
C THR A 10 32.18 -14.50 68.59
N LEU A 11 33.17 -14.47 67.69
CA LEU A 11 33.02 -14.28 66.24
C LEU A 11 32.20 -15.44 65.64
N ALA A 12 31.07 -15.12 65.01
CA ALA A 12 30.41 -16.01 64.06
C ALA A 12 30.77 -15.55 62.64
N ARG A 13 31.39 -16.44 61.86
CA ARG A 13 31.72 -16.23 60.43
C ARG A 13 30.42 -16.20 59.61
N THR A 14 30.05 -15.04 59.08
CA THR A 14 28.97 -14.88 58.11
C THR A 14 29.46 -15.24 56.72
N ALA A 15 28.84 -16.24 56.08
CA ALA A 15 28.95 -16.46 54.65
C ALA A 15 28.04 -15.44 53.93
N VAL A 16 28.62 -14.54 53.15
CA VAL A 16 27.88 -13.59 52.30
C VAL A 16 27.59 -14.29 50.97
N ALA A 17 26.33 -14.65 50.73
CA ALA A 17 25.85 -14.99 49.39
C ALA A 17 25.59 -13.67 48.63
N LEU A 18 26.38 -13.38 47.60
CA LEU A 18 26.08 -12.29 46.67
C LEU A 18 24.88 -12.69 45.80
N ALA A 19 23.71 -12.12 46.08
CA ALA A 19 22.61 -12.08 45.13
C ALA A 19 22.82 -10.88 44.18
N VAL A 20 23.20 -11.16 42.94
CA VAL A 20 23.26 -10.13 41.88
C VAL A 20 21.83 -9.85 41.43
N ALA A 21 21.24 -8.76 41.91
CA ALA A 21 19.98 -8.25 41.38
C ALA A 21 20.25 -7.54 40.05
N ALA A 22 19.91 -8.18 38.93
CA ALA A 22 19.93 -7.54 37.62
C ALA A 22 18.82 -6.48 37.54
N LEU A 23 19.19 -5.21 37.54
CA LEU A 23 18.29 -4.09 37.24
C LEU A 23 17.96 -4.09 35.74
N PHE A 24 16.76 -4.55 35.38
CA PHE A 24 16.22 -4.35 34.04
C PHE A 24 15.70 -2.91 33.91
N SER A 25 16.47 -2.06 33.23
CA SER A 25 15.98 -0.77 32.76
C SER A 25 15.05 -0.98 31.56
N VAL A 26 13.73 -0.87 31.78
CA VAL A 26 12.74 -0.84 30.70
C VAL A 26 12.72 0.58 30.11
N THR A 27 13.40 0.78 28.98
CA THR A 27 13.21 1.97 28.16
C THR A 27 11.88 1.85 27.41
N LEU A 28 10.88 2.62 27.82
CA LEU A 28 9.66 2.86 27.05
C LEU A 28 10.02 3.67 25.80
N THR A 29 10.15 3.03 24.65
CA THR A 29 10.22 3.72 23.36
C THR A 29 8.82 4.19 23.00
N VAL A 30 8.58 5.50 23.13
CA VAL A 30 7.39 6.15 22.56
C VAL A 30 7.56 6.14 21.04
N PRO A 31 6.63 5.60 20.23
CA PRO A 31 6.74 5.69 18.78
C PRO A 31 6.68 7.17 18.37
N ALA A 32 7.67 7.63 17.60
CA ALA A 32 7.63 8.95 16.99
C ALA A 32 6.42 9.02 16.04
N SER A 33 5.56 10.03 16.20
CA SER A 33 4.46 10.29 15.27
C SER A 33 5.00 10.44 13.85
N ALA A 34 4.40 9.73 12.89
CA ALA A 34 4.71 9.93 11.47
C ALA A 34 4.48 11.40 11.11
N ALA A 35 5.47 12.02 10.47
CA ALA A 35 5.36 13.41 10.02
C ALA A 35 4.23 13.52 8.96
N ASP A 36 3.42 14.57 9.08
CA ASP A 36 2.33 14.84 8.16
C ASP A 36 2.85 15.01 6.70
N PRO A 37 2.19 14.44 5.68
CA PRO A 37 2.58 14.61 4.28
C PRO A 37 2.72 16.07 3.86
N VAL A 38 3.83 16.43 3.23
CA VAL A 38 4.07 17.78 2.69
C VAL A 38 4.32 17.71 1.19
N GLY A 39 3.73 18.63 0.43
CA GLY A 39 3.97 18.77 -1.01
C GLY A 39 2.97 19.68 -1.69
N SER A 40 2.94 19.67 -3.02
CA SER A 40 1.90 20.38 -3.77
C SER A 40 0.57 19.64 -3.83
N ILE A 41 -0.52 20.37 -3.61
CA ILE A 41 -1.87 19.93 -3.95
C ILE A 41 -2.15 20.38 -5.39
N THR A 42 -2.39 19.46 -6.32
CA THR A 42 -2.62 19.77 -7.74
C THR A 42 -4.05 19.49 -8.18
N GLY A 43 -4.64 20.37 -8.97
CA GLY A 43 -6.02 20.30 -9.41
C GLY A 43 -6.16 20.29 -10.94
N ILE A 44 -7.22 20.91 -11.43
CA ILE A 44 -7.52 21.01 -12.87
C ILE A 44 -6.33 21.54 -13.67
N ALA A 45 -6.10 20.95 -14.85
CA ALA A 45 -4.96 21.25 -15.74
C ALA A 45 -3.57 21.07 -15.09
N GLY A 46 -3.46 20.31 -13.99
CA GLY A 46 -2.19 20.06 -13.30
C GLY A 46 -1.67 21.26 -12.50
N LYS A 47 -2.49 22.29 -12.29
CA LYS A 47 -2.11 23.51 -11.58
C LYS A 47 -2.17 23.31 -10.06
N CYS A 48 -1.40 24.11 -9.33
CA CYS A 48 -1.21 23.98 -7.91
C CYS A 48 -2.20 24.86 -7.11
N LEU A 49 -2.60 24.35 -5.94
CA LEU A 49 -3.22 25.14 -4.89
C LEU A 49 -2.16 26.07 -4.30
N ASP A 50 -2.39 27.38 -4.37
CA ASP A 50 -1.38 28.40 -4.17
C ASP A 50 -1.85 29.47 -3.19
N VAL A 51 -0.99 29.88 -2.26
CA VAL A 51 -1.21 31.06 -1.43
C VAL A 51 -0.77 32.31 -2.20
N ALA A 52 -1.73 33.19 -2.49
CA ALA A 52 -1.52 34.34 -3.36
C ALA A 52 -0.34 35.22 -2.90
N ALA A 53 0.55 35.52 -3.85
CA ALA A 53 1.76 36.31 -3.64
C ALA A 53 2.71 35.78 -2.54
N ALA A 54 2.59 34.49 -2.16
CA ALA A 54 3.33 33.87 -1.06
C ALA A 54 3.22 34.64 0.28
N SER A 55 2.16 35.42 0.47
CA SER A 55 1.92 36.18 1.69
C SER A 55 1.47 35.24 2.81
N SER A 56 2.12 35.28 3.97
CA SER A 56 1.72 34.54 5.17
C SER A 56 0.73 35.30 6.07
N ALA A 57 0.22 36.46 5.62
CA ALA A 57 -0.77 37.22 6.37
C ALA A 57 -2.11 36.46 6.47
N ASN A 58 -2.79 36.60 7.61
CA ASN A 58 -4.17 36.11 7.75
C ASN A 58 -5.07 36.77 6.71
N GLY A 59 -5.96 35.99 6.10
CA GLY A 59 -6.84 36.46 5.06
C GLY A 59 -6.22 36.45 3.66
N THR A 60 -4.97 36.01 3.51
CA THR A 60 -4.38 35.83 2.18
C THR A 60 -5.20 34.80 1.39
N ALA A 61 -5.58 35.20 0.18
CA ALA A 61 -6.33 34.42 -0.78
C ALA A 61 -5.62 33.11 -1.18
N VAL A 62 -6.37 31.99 -1.22
CA VAL A 62 -5.92 30.74 -1.87
C VAL A 62 -6.43 30.65 -3.31
N GLN A 63 -5.54 30.45 -4.28
CA GLN A 63 -5.83 30.51 -5.71
C GLN A 63 -5.31 29.27 -6.44
N LEU A 64 -5.72 29.11 -7.70
CA LEU A 64 -5.10 28.20 -8.65
C LEU A 64 -3.94 28.93 -9.35
N TYR A 65 -2.77 28.31 -9.42
CA TYR A 65 -1.62 28.88 -10.10
C TYR A 65 -0.74 27.81 -10.74
N ASP A 66 0.06 28.17 -11.73
CA ASP A 66 1.10 27.28 -12.25
C ASP A 66 2.02 26.80 -11.12
N CYS A 67 2.35 25.52 -11.14
CA CYS A 67 3.24 24.95 -10.16
C CYS A 67 4.64 25.54 -10.33
N ASN A 68 5.13 26.22 -9.29
CA ASN A 68 6.39 26.97 -9.26
C ASN A 68 7.33 26.52 -8.13
N GLY A 69 6.91 25.54 -7.31
CA GLY A 69 7.74 24.92 -6.28
C GLY A 69 7.98 25.79 -5.04
N THR A 70 7.43 27.00 -4.98
CA THR A 70 7.59 27.89 -3.82
C THR A 70 6.88 27.35 -2.58
N ALA A 71 7.26 27.84 -1.39
CA ALA A 71 6.59 27.48 -0.13
C ALA A 71 5.09 27.80 -0.11
N ALA A 72 4.62 28.73 -0.95
CA ALA A 72 3.21 29.07 -1.13
C ALA A 72 2.37 27.93 -1.73
N GLN A 73 3.03 26.93 -2.31
CA GLN A 73 2.42 25.75 -2.92
C GLN A 73 2.81 24.46 -2.19
N GLN A 74 3.48 24.57 -1.04
CA GLN A 74 3.82 23.43 -0.19
C GLN A 74 2.81 23.34 0.95
N TRP A 75 1.91 22.37 0.82
CA TRP A 75 0.84 22.08 1.77
C TRP A 75 1.17 20.85 2.60
N THR A 76 1.00 20.99 3.90
CA THR A 76 0.99 19.89 4.86
C THR A 76 -0.43 19.35 4.99
N VAL A 77 -0.64 18.06 4.72
CA VAL A 77 -1.89 17.35 4.99
C VAL A 77 -1.82 16.80 6.40
N ALA A 78 -2.28 17.57 7.38
CA ALA A 78 -2.10 17.22 8.78
C ALA A 78 -3.10 16.14 9.24
N GLY A 79 -2.63 15.21 10.08
CA GLY A 79 -3.46 14.13 10.64
C GLY A 79 -4.63 14.62 11.52
N ASP A 80 -4.62 15.89 11.93
CA ASP A 80 -5.72 16.54 12.63
C ASP A 80 -6.85 17.01 11.69
N GLY A 81 -6.76 16.74 10.39
CA GLY A 81 -7.72 17.14 9.38
C GLY A 81 -7.56 18.58 8.89
N THR A 82 -6.43 19.25 9.17
CA THR A 82 -6.13 20.58 8.60
C THR A 82 -5.21 20.46 7.37
N LEU A 83 -5.33 21.39 6.43
CA LEU A 83 -4.36 21.58 5.34
C LEU A 83 -3.56 22.84 5.64
N ARG A 84 -2.23 22.78 5.68
CA ARG A 84 -1.40 23.90 6.17
C ARG A 84 -0.36 24.36 5.16
N ALA A 85 -0.25 25.67 4.94
CA ALA A 85 0.81 26.29 4.14
C ALA A 85 1.30 27.55 4.84
N LEU A 86 2.60 27.86 4.72
CA LEU A 86 3.22 29.05 5.33
C LEU A 86 2.92 29.21 6.85
N GLY A 87 2.77 28.09 7.57
CA GLY A 87 2.47 28.08 9.01
C GLY A 87 1.00 28.37 9.36
N LYS A 88 0.10 28.41 8.37
CA LYS A 88 -1.32 28.75 8.48
C LYS A 88 -2.19 27.61 7.96
N CYS A 89 -3.46 27.59 8.33
CA CYS A 89 -4.45 26.59 7.91
C CYS A 89 -5.31 27.09 6.74
N LEU A 90 -5.68 26.19 5.84
CA LEU A 90 -6.71 26.41 4.81
C LEU A 90 -8.05 26.63 5.51
N ASP A 91 -8.67 27.77 5.24
CA ASP A 91 -9.73 28.33 6.06
C ASP A 91 -10.86 28.86 5.18
N LEU A 92 -12.10 28.56 5.57
CA LEU A 92 -13.29 29.19 5.01
C LEU A 92 -13.45 30.60 5.56
N VAL A 93 -13.47 31.59 4.65
CA VAL A 93 -13.70 32.99 5.00
C VAL A 93 -14.97 33.12 5.85
N GLU A 94 -14.84 33.80 6.99
CA GLU A 94 -15.93 34.04 7.95
C GLU A 94 -16.65 32.77 8.44
N ARG A 95 -16.02 31.59 8.28
CA ARG A 95 -16.64 30.29 8.58
C ARG A 95 -17.90 30.00 7.76
N GLY A 96 -18.04 30.64 6.59
CA GLY A 96 -19.19 30.45 5.71
C GLY A 96 -19.33 29.00 5.23
N THR A 97 -20.56 28.53 5.09
CA THR A 97 -20.88 27.17 4.63
C THR A 97 -21.68 27.16 3.33
N ALA A 98 -21.98 28.33 2.76
CA ALA A 98 -22.71 28.47 1.52
C ALA A 98 -21.83 28.18 0.29
N ASP A 99 -22.46 27.79 -0.82
CA ASP A 99 -21.77 27.72 -2.11
C ASP A 99 -21.16 29.07 -2.47
N GLY A 100 -19.91 29.03 -2.93
CA GLY A 100 -19.16 30.23 -3.26
C GLY A 100 -18.42 30.86 -2.07
N THR A 101 -18.47 30.27 -0.87
CA THR A 101 -17.62 30.74 0.24
C THR A 101 -16.15 30.60 -0.15
N PRO A 102 -15.37 31.70 -0.21
CA PRO A 102 -14.00 31.66 -0.67
C PRO A 102 -13.04 31.07 0.38
N LEU A 103 -11.88 30.59 -0.11
CA LEU A 103 -10.80 30.10 0.73
C LEU A 103 -9.73 31.16 0.97
N GLN A 104 -9.23 31.16 2.21
CA GLN A 104 -8.10 31.94 2.66
C GLN A 104 -7.14 31.04 3.47
N ILE A 105 -5.97 31.58 3.82
CA ILE A 105 -5.20 31.04 4.94
C ILE A 105 -5.43 31.86 6.21
N TRP A 106 -5.48 31.18 7.35
CA TRP A 106 -5.63 31.80 8.66
C TRP A 106 -4.83 31.04 9.72
N ASP A 107 -4.57 31.67 10.85
CA ASP A 107 -4.00 30.98 12.01
C ASP A 107 -4.81 29.72 12.36
N CYS A 108 -4.10 28.64 12.64
CA CYS A 108 -4.72 27.36 12.98
C CYS A 108 -5.41 27.45 14.36
N GLY A 109 -6.74 27.49 14.37
CA GLY A 109 -7.56 27.57 15.59
C GLY A 109 -8.37 26.30 15.86
N GLY A 110 -8.25 25.28 15.00
CA GLY A 110 -8.92 23.99 15.16
C GLY A 110 -10.42 23.99 14.87
N GLY A 111 -10.98 25.12 14.43
CA GLY A 111 -12.40 25.25 14.09
C GLY A 111 -12.81 24.40 12.88
N ALA A 112 -14.10 24.05 12.82
CA ALA A 112 -14.71 23.29 11.73
C ALA A 112 -14.45 23.87 10.33
N ASN A 113 -14.34 25.19 10.23
CA ASN A 113 -14.00 25.93 9.01
C ASN A 113 -12.58 25.68 8.48
N GLN A 114 -11.73 24.99 9.25
CA GLN A 114 -10.37 24.61 8.90
C GLN A 114 -10.19 23.09 8.77
N LYS A 115 -11.29 22.32 8.86
CA LYS A 115 -11.27 20.86 8.77
C LYS A 115 -11.62 20.40 7.38
N TRP A 116 -10.87 19.42 6.89
CA TRP A 116 -10.94 18.90 5.54
C TRP A 116 -10.83 17.37 5.56
N ALA A 117 -11.69 16.71 4.82
CA ALA A 117 -11.66 15.27 4.57
C ALA A 117 -11.33 15.04 3.10
N ILE A 118 -10.33 14.20 2.83
CA ILE A 118 -9.90 13.87 1.47
C ILE A 118 -10.54 12.53 1.10
N SER A 119 -11.33 12.50 0.03
CA SER A 119 -12.00 11.29 -0.46
C SER A 119 -11.10 10.51 -1.42
N GLY A 120 -11.35 9.20 -1.56
CA GLY A 120 -10.71 8.37 -2.60
C GLY A 120 -11.08 8.80 -4.02
N ALA A 121 -12.16 9.55 -4.19
CA ALA A 121 -12.57 10.16 -5.46
C ALA A 121 -11.87 11.51 -5.71
N LYS A 122 -10.83 11.84 -4.93
CA LYS A 122 -10.01 13.06 -5.02
C LYS A 122 -10.76 14.35 -4.68
N ASP A 123 -11.85 14.26 -3.93
CA ASP A 123 -12.52 15.43 -3.38
C ASP A 123 -11.82 15.87 -2.08
N ILE A 124 -11.64 17.17 -1.89
CA ILE A 124 -11.26 17.74 -0.60
C ILE A 124 -12.52 18.40 -0.04
N VAL A 125 -13.10 17.82 1.01
CA VAL A 125 -14.44 18.18 1.50
C VAL A 125 -14.31 18.89 2.84
N ASN A 126 -14.98 20.03 3.04
CA ASN A 126 -15.21 20.54 4.38
C ASN A 126 -16.38 19.75 5.01
N PRO A 127 -16.17 18.96 6.07
CA PRO A 127 -17.22 18.07 6.60
C PRO A 127 -18.43 18.82 7.18
N THR A 128 -18.21 20.03 7.70
CA THR A 128 -19.29 20.83 8.32
C THR A 128 -20.15 21.54 7.29
N ALA A 129 -19.55 22.04 6.20
CA ALA A 129 -20.30 22.59 5.09
C ALA A 129 -20.89 21.51 4.17
N ASN A 130 -20.36 20.28 4.23
CA ASN A 130 -20.65 19.18 3.30
C ASN A 130 -20.46 19.60 1.82
N LYS A 131 -19.34 20.28 1.56
CA LYS A 131 -19.01 20.89 0.26
C LYS A 131 -17.55 20.68 -0.10
N CYS A 132 -17.29 20.63 -1.40
CA CYS A 132 -15.98 20.31 -1.97
C CYS A 132 -15.18 21.56 -2.28
N LEU A 133 -13.86 21.48 -2.13
CA LEU A 133 -12.89 22.46 -2.59
C LEU A 133 -12.98 22.58 -4.11
N ASP A 134 -13.20 23.79 -4.61
CA ASP A 134 -13.67 24.04 -5.97
C ASP A 134 -12.90 25.22 -6.57
N VAL A 135 -12.46 25.09 -7.82
CA VAL A 135 -11.96 26.23 -8.60
C VAL A 135 -13.15 27.00 -9.17
N THR A 136 -13.31 28.26 -8.75
CA THR A 136 -14.42 29.12 -9.16
C THR A 136 -14.50 29.22 -10.68
N GLY A 137 -15.68 28.94 -11.24
CA GLY A 137 -15.95 29.05 -12.68
C GLY A 137 -15.35 27.92 -13.53
N ASN A 138 -14.85 26.84 -12.92
CA ASN A 138 -14.27 25.67 -13.61
C ASN A 138 -13.23 26.06 -14.68
N THR A 139 -12.36 27.00 -14.33
CA THR A 139 -11.32 27.54 -15.20
C THR A 139 -9.93 27.08 -14.75
N SER A 140 -8.99 27.02 -15.69
CA SER A 140 -7.57 26.78 -15.41
C SER A 140 -6.73 28.07 -15.44
N ALA A 141 -7.34 29.25 -15.39
CA ALA A 141 -6.59 30.52 -15.38
C ALA A 141 -5.78 30.69 -14.08
N ASN A 142 -4.55 31.22 -14.19
CA ASN A 142 -3.78 31.61 -13.00
C ASN A 142 -4.50 32.73 -12.25
N GLY A 143 -4.53 32.62 -10.92
CA GLY A 143 -5.25 33.55 -10.05
C GLY A 143 -6.74 33.23 -9.90
N ALA A 144 -7.25 32.16 -10.52
CA ALA A 144 -8.61 31.71 -10.27
C ALA A 144 -8.79 31.42 -8.78
N ARG A 145 -9.84 31.98 -8.17
CA ARG A 145 -10.11 31.81 -6.74
C ARG A 145 -10.55 30.38 -6.44
N ILE A 146 -10.21 29.94 -5.24
CA ILE A 146 -10.71 28.70 -4.68
C ILE A 146 -11.88 29.01 -3.74
N GLN A 147 -12.94 28.22 -3.85
CA GLN A 147 -14.15 28.30 -3.05
C GLN A 147 -14.55 26.92 -2.54
N ILE A 148 -15.57 26.84 -1.70
CA ILE A 148 -16.36 25.61 -1.55
C ILE A 148 -17.60 25.66 -2.41
N TRP A 149 -17.96 24.51 -2.95
CA TRP A 149 -19.19 24.33 -3.72
C TRP A 149 -19.78 22.95 -3.46
N THR A 150 -21.08 22.80 -3.69
CA THR A 150 -21.76 21.51 -3.71
C THR A 150 -20.94 20.51 -4.54
N CYS A 151 -20.68 19.33 -3.98
CA CYS A 151 -19.85 18.32 -4.63
C CYS A 151 -20.55 17.83 -5.90
N THR A 152 -20.02 18.19 -7.07
CA THR A 152 -20.57 17.86 -8.39
C THR A 152 -19.84 16.71 -9.08
N GLY A 153 -18.63 16.39 -8.61
CA GLY A 153 -17.72 15.46 -9.28
C GLY A 153 -16.99 16.06 -10.48
N GLY A 154 -17.18 17.36 -10.76
CA GLY A 154 -16.49 18.08 -11.83
C GLY A 154 -14.97 18.14 -11.65
N ALA A 155 -14.23 18.29 -12.75
CA ALA A 155 -12.77 18.29 -12.75
C ALA A 155 -12.15 19.41 -11.89
N ASN A 156 -12.83 20.55 -11.75
CA ASN A 156 -12.43 21.65 -10.87
C ASN A 156 -12.55 21.36 -9.37
N GLN A 157 -13.08 20.20 -9.00
CA GLN A 157 -13.19 19.74 -7.60
C GLN A 157 -12.28 18.53 -7.31
N LYS A 158 -11.47 18.12 -8.30
CA LYS A 158 -10.58 16.97 -8.17
C LYS A 158 -9.15 17.41 -7.90
N TRP A 159 -8.63 16.97 -6.77
CA TRP A 159 -7.33 17.38 -6.26
C TRP A 159 -6.46 16.18 -5.92
N ASN A 160 -5.23 16.15 -6.44
CA ASN A 160 -4.19 15.25 -5.97
C ASN A 160 -3.49 15.93 -4.80
N THR A 161 -3.55 15.33 -3.62
CA THR A 161 -2.83 15.84 -2.44
C THR A 161 -1.46 15.17 -2.29
N PRO A 162 -0.53 15.81 -1.59
CA PRO A 162 0.72 15.19 -1.19
C PRO A 162 0.42 13.91 -0.42
N SER A 163 0.89 12.80 -0.96
CA SER A 163 1.11 11.59 -0.19
C SER A 163 2.58 11.61 0.20
N GLY A 164 2.87 11.49 1.49
CA GLY A 164 4.23 11.71 2.02
C GLY A 164 5.24 10.83 1.29
N GLY A 165 6.16 11.45 0.55
CA GLY A 165 7.16 10.75 -0.27
C GLY A 165 8.48 11.52 -0.35
N GLY A 166 9.44 11.14 0.50
CA GLY A 166 10.83 11.60 0.44
C GLY A 166 11.72 11.04 1.57
N THR A 167 12.39 9.90 1.30
CA THR A 167 13.55 9.32 2.01
C THR A 167 13.48 9.07 3.53
N THR A 168 12.59 8.19 4.01
CA THR A 168 12.79 7.27 5.16
C THR A 168 11.60 6.27 5.22
N PRO A 169 11.67 5.15 5.96
CA PRO A 169 10.79 3.97 5.86
C PRO A 169 9.28 4.27 5.80
N PRO A 170 8.48 3.40 5.14
CA PRO A 170 7.03 3.53 5.12
C PRO A 170 6.50 3.68 6.55
N PRO A 171 5.51 4.55 6.81
CA PRO A 171 4.85 4.57 8.11
C PRO A 171 4.27 3.17 8.31
N THR A 172 4.47 2.62 9.49
CA THR A 172 4.01 1.29 9.90
C THR A 172 2.51 1.12 9.58
N GLY A 173 2.21 0.55 8.41
CA GLY A 173 0.83 0.27 7.98
C GLY A 173 0.57 0.24 6.47
N GLY A 174 1.15 1.13 5.64
CA GLY A 174 0.80 1.25 4.20
C GLY A 174 1.59 0.38 3.21
N PHE A 175 0.98 -0.08 2.11
CA PHE A 175 1.65 -0.88 1.07
C PHE A 175 2.84 -0.12 0.44
N VAL A 176 3.92 -0.83 0.10
CA VAL A 176 5.17 -0.22 -0.36
C VAL A 176 5.19 0.18 -1.84
N VAL A 177 4.14 -0.15 -2.59
CA VAL A 177 3.92 0.25 -3.98
C VAL A 177 2.78 1.24 -4.00
N SER A 178 3.02 2.47 -4.48
CA SER A 178 1.97 3.46 -4.69
C SER A 178 1.10 3.15 -5.91
N GLU A 179 -0.09 3.75 -6.00
CA GLU A 179 -0.94 3.61 -7.18
C GLU A 179 -0.25 4.11 -8.47
N ALA A 180 0.52 5.19 -8.38
CA ALA A 180 1.28 5.71 -9.52
C ALA A 180 2.33 4.70 -10.00
N GLN A 181 3.05 4.07 -9.07
CA GLN A 181 4.02 3.01 -9.40
C GLN A 181 3.30 1.78 -9.97
N PHE A 182 2.16 1.37 -9.41
CA PHE A 182 1.36 0.28 -9.96
C PHE A 182 0.89 0.59 -11.41
N ASN A 183 0.43 1.81 -11.67
CA ASN A 183 0.06 2.25 -13.02
C ASN A 183 1.25 2.26 -13.99
N GLN A 184 2.45 2.64 -13.51
CA GLN A 184 3.68 2.60 -14.29
C GLN A 184 4.12 1.16 -14.60
N MET A 185 3.93 0.23 -13.65
CA MET A 185 4.22 -1.19 -13.83
C MET A 185 3.32 -1.82 -14.88
N PHE A 186 2.03 -1.46 -14.88
CA PHE A 186 0.97 -2.08 -15.68
C PHE A 186 0.16 -1.05 -16.50
N PRO A 187 0.77 -0.43 -17.54
CA PRO A 187 0.14 0.64 -18.31
C PRO A 187 -1.00 0.16 -19.21
N SER A 188 -1.00 -1.12 -19.61
CA SER A 188 -1.97 -1.70 -20.54
C SER A 188 -2.96 -2.66 -19.87
N ARG A 189 -3.01 -2.66 -18.52
CA ARG A 189 -3.83 -3.64 -17.79
C ARG A 189 -5.30 -3.54 -18.14
N ASN A 190 -5.98 -4.67 -18.04
CA ASN A 190 -7.44 -4.72 -18.00
C ASN A 190 -7.95 -3.93 -16.78
N SER A 191 -9.04 -3.18 -16.95
CA SER A 191 -9.66 -2.40 -15.88
C SER A 191 -10.16 -3.25 -14.70
N PHE A 192 -10.34 -4.56 -14.91
CA PHE A 192 -10.57 -5.54 -13.85
C PHE A 192 -9.50 -5.50 -12.75
N TYR A 193 -8.23 -5.33 -13.10
CA TYR A 193 -7.14 -5.29 -12.13
C TYR A 193 -6.96 -3.89 -11.56
N THR A 194 -7.62 -3.63 -10.44
CA THR A 194 -7.56 -2.33 -9.77
C THR A 194 -6.50 -2.31 -8.67
N TYR A 195 -5.88 -1.15 -8.44
CA TYR A 195 -4.98 -0.94 -7.32
C TYR A 195 -5.72 -1.04 -5.97
N SER A 196 -6.96 -0.56 -5.91
CA SER A 196 -7.84 -0.75 -4.75
C SER A 196 -8.15 -2.23 -4.49
N GLY A 197 -8.36 -3.04 -5.52
CA GLY A 197 -8.49 -4.50 -5.40
C GLY A 197 -7.26 -5.14 -4.75
N LEU A 198 -6.06 -4.77 -5.20
CA LEU A 198 -4.80 -5.27 -4.63
C LEU A 198 -4.66 -4.86 -3.16
N THR A 199 -4.82 -3.57 -2.86
CA THR A 199 -4.66 -3.03 -1.51
C THR A 199 -5.69 -3.57 -0.51
N ASN A 200 -6.93 -3.78 -0.94
CA ASN A 200 -7.97 -4.44 -0.13
C ASN A 200 -7.62 -5.91 0.19
N ALA A 201 -6.93 -6.59 -0.72
CA ALA A 201 -6.51 -7.99 -0.55
C ALA A 201 -5.35 -8.17 0.45
N LEU A 202 -4.51 -7.14 0.66
CA LEU A 202 -3.32 -7.22 1.52
C LEU A 202 -3.63 -7.64 2.97
N SER A 203 -4.82 -7.28 3.47
CA SER A 203 -5.27 -7.66 4.81
C SER A 203 -5.37 -9.17 5.03
N ALA A 204 -5.52 -9.97 3.96
CA ALA A 204 -5.54 -11.43 4.04
C ALA A 204 -4.17 -12.03 4.38
N TYR A 205 -3.08 -11.30 4.10
CA TYR A 205 -1.70 -11.74 4.34
C TYR A 205 -0.87 -10.59 4.93
N PRO A 206 -1.02 -10.28 6.23
CA PRO A 206 -0.43 -9.09 6.84
C PRO A 206 1.11 -9.06 6.86
N GLY A 207 1.77 -10.21 6.63
CA GLY A 207 3.23 -10.31 6.51
C GLY A 207 3.77 -9.96 5.12
N PHE A 208 2.93 -10.02 4.07
CA PHE A 208 3.33 -9.77 2.69
C PHE A 208 3.75 -8.31 2.50
N SER A 209 4.97 -8.10 2.00
CA SER A 209 5.58 -6.77 1.84
C SER A 209 5.58 -5.94 3.13
N LYS A 210 5.61 -6.61 4.29
CA LYS A 210 5.66 -6.04 5.64
C LYS A 210 6.73 -6.67 6.53
N THR A 211 7.41 -7.70 6.01
CA THR A 211 8.44 -8.45 6.73
C THR A 211 9.83 -8.02 6.29
N GLY A 212 10.75 -7.89 7.24
CA GLY A 212 12.12 -7.48 6.97
C GLY A 212 12.29 -5.97 6.71
N SER A 213 13.44 -5.61 6.14
CA SER A 213 13.79 -4.22 5.83
C SER A 213 12.86 -3.62 4.76
N THR A 214 12.83 -2.30 4.63
CA THR A 214 12.08 -1.62 3.56
C THR A 214 12.54 -2.04 2.16
N THR A 215 13.82 -2.37 2.03
CA THR A 215 14.38 -2.94 0.80
C THR A 215 13.77 -4.31 0.53
N THR A 216 13.74 -5.19 1.53
CA THR A 216 13.13 -6.53 1.44
C THR A 216 11.63 -6.44 1.09
N GLN A 217 10.90 -5.53 1.73
CA GLN A 217 9.48 -5.31 1.46
C GLN A 217 9.23 -4.88 0.01
N ARG A 218 10.04 -3.95 -0.52
CA ARG A 218 9.94 -3.49 -1.91
C ARG A 218 10.39 -4.56 -2.90
N GLN A 219 11.43 -5.31 -2.59
CA GLN A 219 11.87 -6.46 -3.39
C GLN A 219 10.77 -7.53 -3.45
N GLU A 220 10.15 -7.87 -2.33
CA GLU A 220 9.04 -8.82 -2.31
C GLU A 220 7.86 -8.33 -3.14
N ALA A 221 7.44 -7.07 -2.98
CA ALA A 221 6.35 -6.50 -3.77
C ALA A 221 6.67 -6.51 -5.28
N ALA A 222 7.88 -6.12 -5.66
CA ALA A 222 8.33 -6.18 -7.06
C ALA A 222 8.37 -7.62 -7.59
N ALA A 223 8.81 -8.59 -6.78
CA ALA A 223 8.90 -9.99 -7.17
C ALA A 223 7.51 -10.61 -7.40
N PHE A 224 6.56 -10.33 -6.51
CA PHE A 224 5.16 -10.72 -6.69
C PHE A 224 4.59 -10.13 -7.97
N LEU A 225 4.67 -8.81 -8.13
CA LEU A 225 4.09 -8.13 -9.29
C LEU A 225 4.78 -8.53 -10.60
N ALA A 226 6.08 -8.83 -10.60
CA ALA A 226 6.81 -9.28 -11.79
C ALA A 226 6.37 -10.67 -12.26
N ASN A 227 6.12 -11.60 -11.33
CA ASN A 227 5.54 -12.88 -11.68
C ASN A 227 4.11 -12.71 -12.19
N VAL A 228 3.30 -11.89 -11.54
CA VAL A 228 1.95 -11.55 -12.00
C VAL A 228 1.98 -10.95 -13.41
N ASN A 229 2.92 -10.05 -13.70
CA ASN A 229 3.13 -9.50 -15.03
C ASN A 229 3.37 -10.60 -16.07
N HIS A 230 4.16 -11.61 -15.73
CA HIS A 230 4.45 -12.72 -16.62
C HIS A 230 3.21 -13.60 -16.86
N GLU A 231 2.51 -14.02 -15.80
CA GLU A 231 1.34 -14.92 -15.90
C GLU A 231 0.19 -14.33 -16.72
N THR A 232 0.05 -13.00 -16.72
CA THR A 232 -1.15 -12.32 -17.24
C THR A 232 -0.88 -11.43 -18.45
N GLY A 233 0.35 -11.44 -18.97
CA GLY A 233 0.76 -10.53 -20.05
C GLY A 233 0.65 -9.06 -19.65
N GLY A 234 1.13 -8.70 -18.45
CA GLY A 234 1.06 -7.35 -17.90
C GLY A 234 -0.34 -6.96 -17.42
N LEU A 235 -1.07 -7.90 -16.82
CA LEU A 235 -2.46 -7.77 -16.38
C LEU A 235 -3.46 -7.49 -17.51
N VAL A 236 -3.12 -7.82 -18.75
CA VAL A 236 -4.04 -7.70 -19.89
C VAL A 236 -5.10 -8.80 -19.83
N TYR A 237 -4.72 -10.01 -19.41
CA TYR A 237 -5.59 -11.17 -19.39
C TYR A 237 -6.10 -11.48 -17.97
N VAL A 238 -7.42 -11.64 -17.85
CA VAL A 238 -8.09 -12.07 -16.60
C VAL A 238 -8.22 -13.59 -16.52
N THR A 239 -8.33 -14.23 -17.68
CA THR A 239 -8.53 -15.67 -17.82
C THR A 239 -7.51 -16.24 -18.80
N GLU A 240 -7.24 -17.54 -18.70
CA GLU A 240 -6.46 -18.29 -19.69
C GLU A 240 -7.05 -18.11 -21.09
N ILE A 241 -6.17 -17.84 -22.07
CA ILE A 241 -6.57 -17.51 -23.45
C ILE A 241 -7.01 -18.77 -24.21
N ASN A 242 -6.29 -19.88 -24.03
CA ASN A 242 -6.57 -21.11 -24.76
C ASN A 242 -7.73 -21.89 -24.13
N GLN A 243 -8.95 -21.59 -24.57
CA GLN A 243 -10.17 -22.23 -24.07
C GLN A 243 -10.22 -23.75 -24.32
N ALA A 244 -9.46 -24.26 -25.30
CA ALA A 244 -9.39 -25.70 -25.56
C ALA A 244 -8.80 -26.48 -24.36
N ASN A 245 -7.99 -25.82 -23.52
CA ASN A 245 -7.38 -26.44 -22.35
C ASN A 245 -8.33 -26.49 -21.14
N TYR A 246 -9.45 -25.76 -21.15
CA TYR A 246 -10.28 -25.59 -19.95
C TYR A 246 -10.74 -26.92 -19.31
N PRO A 247 -11.11 -27.96 -20.07
CA PRO A 247 -11.50 -29.25 -19.50
C PRO A 247 -10.36 -30.03 -18.82
N HIS A 248 -9.09 -29.63 -18.98
CA HIS A 248 -7.93 -30.32 -18.40
C HIS A 248 -7.78 -30.09 -16.90
N TYR A 249 -8.31 -28.99 -16.37
CA TYR A 249 -8.06 -28.55 -15.00
C TYR A 249 -9.04 -29.14 -13.96
N CYS A 250 -9.73 -30.20 -14.32
CA CYS A 250 -10.52 -30.99 -13.39
C CYS A 250 -9.75 -32.28 -13.07
N ASP A 251 -9.25 -32.42 -11.85
CA ASP A 251 -8.77 -33.70 -11.34
C ASP A 251 -9.97 -34.48 -10.76
N PRO A 252 -10.46 -35.52 -11.45
CA PRO A 252 -11.62 -36.29 -11.00
C PRO A 252 -11.30 -37.20 -9.81
N ASN A 253 -10.02 -37.40 -9.47
CA ASN A 253 -9.62 -38.25 -8.35
C ASN A 253 -9.77 -37.55 -7.00
N GLN A 254 -10.02 -36.24 -7.01
CA GLN A 254 -10.32 -35.50 -5.78
C GLN A 254 -11.68 -35.93 -5.23
N PRO A 255 -11.83 -36.18 -3.92
CA PRO A 255 -13.08 -36.68 -3.34
C PRO A 255 -14.26 -35.70 -3.48
N TYR A 256 -13.96 -34.41 -3.65
CA TYR A 256 -14.95 -33.36 -3.90
C TYR A 256 -15.22 -33.11 -5.39
N GLY A 257 -14.51 -33.79 -6.29
CA GLY A 257 -14.68 -33.68 -7.74
C GLY A 257 -14.58 -32.25 -8.27
N CYS A 258 -15.46 -31.93 -9.23
CA CYS A 258 -15.47 -30.68 -9.98
C CYS A 258 -16.90 -30.10 -10.03
N PRO A 259 -17.46 -29.66 -8.90
CA PRO A 259 -18.88 -29.31 -8.78
C PRO A 259 -19.30 -28.12 -9.63
N ALA A 260 -18.37 -27.20 -9.95
CA ALA A 260 -18.64 -26.09 -10.87
C ALA A 260 -18.62 -26.52 -12.36
N GLY A 261 -18.27 -27.77 -12.65
CA GLY A 261 -18.17 -28.34 -13.99
C GLY A 261 -16.73 -28.69 -14.39
N GLN A 262 -16.58 -29.67 -15.30
CA GLN A 262 -15.29 -30.18 -15.75
C GLN A 262 -14.38 -29.08 -16.34
N ALA A 263 -14.96 -28.11 -17.05
CA ALA A 263 -14.23 -27.03 -17.71
C ALA A 263 -14.22 -25.72 -16.89
N ALA A 264 -14.46 -25.77 -15.57
CA ALA A 264 -14.65 -24.57 -14.75
C ALA A 264 -13.39 -24.09 -14.02
N TYR A 265 -12.29 -24.85 -14.00
CA TYR A 265 -11.11 -24.60 -13.16
C TYR A 265 -9.86 -24.18 -13.94
N TYR A 266 -10.05 -23.57 -15.11
CA TYR A 266 -8.99 -22.94 -15.90
C TYR A 266 -8.34 -21.75 -15.20
N GLY A 267 -7.22 -21.28 -15.76
CA GLY A 267 -6.44 -20.19 -15.19
C GLY A 267 -7.21 -18.88 -15.08
N ARG A 268 -7.24 -18.29 -13.87
CA ARG A 268 -7.82 -16.96 -13.61
C ARG A 268 -6.96 -16.09 -12.70
N GLY A 269 -7.10 -14.77 -12.87
CA GLY A 269 -6.55 -13.78 -11.97
C GLY A 269 -5.02 -13.66 -12.05
N PRO A 270 -4.41 -12.97 -11.07
CA PRO A 270 -3.03 -12.49 -11.18
C PRO A 270 -1.97 -13.60 -11.21
N ILE A 271 -2.28 -14.80 -10.72
CA ILE A 271 -1.37 -15.96 -10.76
C ILE A 271 -1.90 -17.09 -11.66
N GLN A 272 -2.93 -16.82 -12.47
CA GLN A 272 -3.58 -17.82 -13.32
C GLN A 272 -3.98 -19.08 -12.52
N LEU A 273 -4.66 -18.90 -11.39
CA LEU A 273 -5.10 -19.98 -10.50
C LEU A 273 -5.85 -21.04 -11.32
N SER A 274 -5.33 -22.27 -11.31
CA SER A 274 -5.80 -23.38 -12.14
C SER A 274 -5.93 -24.64 -11.29
N TRP A 275 -6.75 -25.60 -11.71
CA TRP A 275 -7.07 -26.88 -11.04
C TRP A 275 -8.06 -26.81 -9.87
N ASN A 276 -9.06 -27.70 -9.89
CA ASN A 276 -10.10 -27.80 -8.84
C ASN A 276 -9.52 -27.89 -7.42
N PHE A 277 -8.43 -28.61 -7.20
CA PHE A 277 -7.79 -28.70 -5.89
C PHE A 277 -7.16 -27.39 -5.42
N ASN A 278 -6.63 -26.56 -6.31
CA ASN A 278 -6.10 -25.25 -5.94
C ASN A 278 -7.23 -24.25 -5.65
N TYR A 279 -8.33 -24.30 -6.42
CA TYR A 279 -9.53 -23.51 -6.09
C TYR A 279 -10.11 -23.90 -4.73
N LYS A 280 -10.14 -25.19 -4.40
CA LYS A 280 -10.54 -25.67 -3.06
C LYS A 280 -9.60 -25.14 -1.98
N ALA A 281 -8.29 -25.35 -2.11
CA ALA A 281 -7.31 -24.95 -1.10
C ALA A 281 -7.26 -23.42 -0.88
N ALA A 282 -7.32 -22.64 -1.96
CA ALA A 282 -7.40 -21.18 -1.89
C ALA A 282 -8.70 -20.74 -1.23
N GLY A 283 -9.82 -21.36 -1.60
CA GLY A 283 -11.12 -21.04 -1.04
C GLY A 283 -11.20 -21.29 0.46
N ASP A 284 -10.71 -22.45 0.92
CA ASP A 284 -10.64 -22.79 2.34
C ASP A 284 -9.80 -21.78 3.13
N ALA A 285 -8.62 -21.42 2.61
CA ALA A 285 -7.71 -20.49 3.28
C ALA A 285 -8.27 -19.06 3.36
N LEU A 286 -9.06 -18.65 2.37
CA LEU A 286 -9.60 -17.30 2.26
C LEU A 286 -11.01 -17.15 2.85
N GLY A 287 -11.67 -18.26 3.21
CA GLY A 287 -13.08 -18.27 3.63
C GLY A 287 -14.04 -17.93 2.49
N ILE A 288 -13.72 -18.32 1.25
CA ILE A 288 -14.49 -18.02 0.04
C ILE A 288 -14.73 -19.33 -0.71
N ASP A 289 -15.97 -19.69 -1.04
CA ASP A 289 -16.25 -20.94 -1.75
C ASP A 289 -15.90 -20.86 -3.25
N LEU A 290 -14.60 -20.96 -3.52
CA LEU A 290 -14.03 -20.94 -4.87
C LEU A 290 -14.15 -22.27 -5.59
N LEU A 291 -14.40 -23.39 -4.89
CA LEU A 291 -14.62 -24.69 -5.53
C LEU A 291 -15.97 -24.70 -6.27
N ASN A 292 -17.04 -24.21 -5.64
CA ASN A 292 -18.35 -24.13 -6.28
C ASN A 292 -18.53 -22.84 -7.11
N ASN A 293 -17.81 -21.77 -6.79
CA ASN A 293 -17.91 -20.48 -7.47
C ASN A 293 -16.55 -19.98 -8.02
N PRO A 294 -15.88 -20.74 -8.92
CA PRO A 294 -14.55 -20.38 -9.41
C PRO A 294 -14.53 -19.07 -10.22
N TRP A 295 -15.67 -18.65 -10.78
CA TRP A 295 -15.79 -17.39 -11.52
C TRP A 295 -15.61 -16.13 -10.67
N LEU A 296 -15.67 -16.22 -9.33
CA LEU A 296 -15.36 -15.07 -8.48
C LEU A 296 -13.94 -14.54 -8.74
N VAL A 297 -12.99 -15.40 -9.09
CA VAL A 297 -11.60 -15.02 -9.41
C VAL A 297 -11.48 -14.17 -10.69
N GLN A 298 -12.49 -14.19 -11.57
CA GLN A 298 -12.53 -13.33 -12.77
C GLN A 298 -13.57 -12.21 -12.71
N ASN A 299 -14.42 -12.20 -11.67
CA ASN A 299 -15.52 -11.24 -11.54
C ASN A 299 -15.33 -10.26 -10.36
N ASP A 300 -14.49 -10.61 -9.38
CA ASP A 300 -14.13 -9.75 -8.25
C ASP A 300 -12.61 -9.55 -8.18
N SER A 301 -12.18 -8.30 -8.36
CA SER A 301 -10.77 -7.90 -8.35
C SER A 301 -10.07 -8.25 -7.04
N ALA A 302 -10.72 -8.00 -5.89
CA ALA A 302 -10.13 -8.27 -4.59
C ALA A 302 -10.01 -9.76 -4.33
N VAL A 303 -11.00 -10.57 -4.75
CA VAL A 303 -10.90 -12.04 -4.70
C VAL A 303 -9.74 -12.53 -5.57
N ALA A 304 -9.59 -12.01 -6.78
CA ALA A 304 -8.46 -12.37 -7.65
C ALA A 304 -7.11 -12.05 -7.00
N TRP A 305 -6.96 -10.86 -6.41
CA TRP A 305 -5.74 -10.51 -5.70
C TRP A 305 -5.48 -11.38 -4.47
N LYS A 306 -6.52 -11.74 -3.71
CA LYS A 306 -6.40 -12.67 -2.58
C LYS A 306 -5.91 -14.04 -3.01
N THR A 307 -6.32 -14.58 -4.17
CA THR A 307 -5.81 -15.87 -4.66
C THR A 307 -4.34 -15.78 -5.07
N GLY A 308 -3.92 -14.68 -5.69
CA GLY A 308 -2.50 -14.41 -5.97
C GLY A 308 -1.65 -14.36 -4.70
N LEU A 309 -2.12 -13.62 -3.68
CA LEU A 309 -1.44 -13.53 -2.39
C LEU A 309 -1.45 -14.87 -1.63
N TRP A 310 -2.54 -15.64 -1.73
CA TRP A 310 -2.60 -16.98 -1.16
C TRP A 310 -1.49 -17.87 -1.72
N TYR A 311 -1.34 -17.91 -3.05
CA TYR A 311 -0.29 -18.70 -3.67
C TYR A 311 1.09 -18.25 -3.18
N TRP A 312 1.35 -16.94 -3.27
CA TRP A 312 2.64 -16.34 -2.91
C TRP A 312 3.09 -16.62 -1.47
N ASN A 313 2.15 -16.57 -0.52
CA ASN A 313 2.47 -16.65 0.90
C ASN A 313 2.39 -18.08 1.46
N THR A 314 1.73 -19.01 0.77
CA THR A 314 1.43 -20.34 1.34
C THR A 314 1.87 -21.53 0.50
N GLN A 315 2.12 -21.35 -0.80
CA GLN A 315 2.40 -22.45 -1.72
C GLN A 315 3.87 -22.48 -2.13
N SER A 316 4.48 -23.66 -2.14
CA SER A 316 5.83 -23.87 -2.70
C SER A 316 5.81 -24.33 -4.15
N GLY A 317 4.65 -24.74 -4.67
CA GLY A 317 4.52 -25.31 -6.02
C GLY A 317 5.57 -26.39 -6.28
N PRO A 318 6.27 -26.38 -7.44
CA PRO A 318 7.36 -27.30 -7.72
C PRO A 318 8.70 -26.94 -7.06
N GLY A 319 8.76 -25.85 -6.28
CA GLY A 319 9.89 -25.44 -5.48
C GLY A 319 9.90 -26.06 -4.08
N THR A 320 10.77 -25.54 -3.22
CA THR A 320 10.99 -26.05 -1.84
C THR A 320 10.61 -25.05 -0.75
N MET A 321 10.17 -23.85 -1.13
CA MET A 321 9.78 -22.77 -0.20
C MET A 321 8.70 -21.91 -0.83
N THR A 322 7.98 -21.11 -0.02
CA THR A 322 7.04 -20.13 -0.57
C THR A 322 7.80 -18.97 -1.22
N PRO A 323 7.23 -18.33 -2.26
CA PRO A 323 7.79 -17.10 -2.81
C PRO A 323 7.99 -15.99 -1.76
N HIS A 324 7.09 -15.87 -0.78
CA HIS A 324 7.27 -15.00 0.39
C HIS A 324 8.61 -15.30 1.10
N ASN A 325 8.80 -16.55 1.53
CA ASN A 325 10.01 -17.00 2.22
C ASN A 325 11.28 -16.85 1.37
N ALA A 326 11.19 -17.07 0.06
CA ALA A 326 12.29 -16.86 -0.86
C ALA A 326 12.81 -15.42 -0.83
N MET A 327 11.90 -14.44 -0.76
CA MET A 327 12.26 -13.02 -0.74
C MET A 327 12.68 -12.57 0.67
N VAL A 328 11.93 -12.90 1.71
CA VAL A 328 12.21 -12.39 3.07
C VAL A 328 13.45 -13.01 3.70
N ASN A 329 13.80 -14.25 3.34
CA ASN A 329 15.00 -14.94 3.83
C ASN A 329 16.22 -14.77 2.90
N GLY A 330 16.09 -13.99 1.82
CA GLY A 330 17.20 -13.71 0.90
C GLY A 330 17.64 -14.90 0.04
N ALA A 331 16.78 -15.90 -0.19
CA ALA A 331 17.09 -17.01 -1.09
C ALA A 331 17.16 -16.56 -2.56
N GLY A 332 16.40 -15.52 -2.92
CA GLY A 332 16.47 -14.81 -4.20
C GLY A 332 15.28 -15.03 -5.13
N PHE A 333 15.14 -14.14 -6.12
CA PHE A 333 14.00 -14.11 -7.04
C PHE A 333 13.83 -15.41 -7.83
N GLY A 334 14.91 -16.11 -8.16
CA GLY A 334 14.86 -17.38 -8.88
C GLY A 334 14.09 -18.48 -8.15
N GLN A 335 14.06 -18.47 -6.81
CA GLN A 335 13.24 -19.41 -6.04
C GLN A 335 11.73 -19.10 -6.14
N THR A 336 11.36 -17.85 -6.40
CA THR A 336 9.97 -17.48 -6.67
C THR A 336 9.52 -18.04 -8.01
N ILE A 337 10.37 -17.94 -9.04
CA ILE A 337 10.13 -18.54 -10.37
C ILE A 337 9.99 -20.06 -10.23
N ARG A 338 10.93 -20.68 -9.49
CA ARG A 338 10.90 -22.13 -9.24
C ARG A 338 9.60 -22.57 -8.57
N SER A 339 9.08 -21.78 -7.65
CA SER A 339 7.87 -22.11 -6.90
C SER A 339 6.58 -21.85 -7.68
N ILE A 340 6.61 -21.07 -8.76
CA ILE A 340 5.43 -20.77 -9.58
C ILE A 340 5.34 -21.68 -10.79
N ASN A 341 6.45 -21.83 -11.53
CA ASN A 341 6.47 -22.64 -12.75
C ASN A 341 7.83 -23.35 -13.00
N GLY A 342 8.54 -23.67 -11.92
CA GLY A 342 9.91 -24.19 -12.01
C GLY A 342 10.04 -25.53 -12.73
N SER A 343 9.01 -26.37 -12.72
CA SER A 343 9.01 -27.63 -13.46
C SER A 343 9.03 -27.44 -14.97
N LEU A 344 8.64 -26.28 -15.49
CA LEU A 344 8.62 -25.99 -16.92
C LEU A 344 9.71 -25.00 -17.34
N GLU A 345 10.18 -24.15 -16.42
CA GLU A 345 11.06 -23.03 -16.76
C GLU A 345 12.51 -23.19 -16.29
N CYS A 346 12.71 -23.61 -15.03
CA CYS A 346 14.03 -23.66 -14.40
C CYS A 346 14.91 -24.80 -14.93
N ASP A 347 16.16 -24.82 -14.49
CA ASP A 347 17.17 -25.84 -14.79
C ASP A 347 17.43 -25.96 -16.31
N GLY A 348 17.37 -24.81 -17.00
CA GLY A 348 17.61 -24.70 -18.44
C GLY A 348 16.44 -25.13 -19.33
N ARG A 349 15.26 -25.46 -18.78
CA ARG A 349 14.10 -25.93 -19.56
C ARG A 349 13.48 -24.82 -20.42
N ASN A 350 13.37 -23.60 -19.90
CA ASN A 350 12.90 -22.45 -20.66
C ASN A 350 13.60 -21.15 -20.26
N PRO A 351 14.87 -20.95 -20.68
CA PRO A 351 15.65 -19.76 -20.31
C PRO A 351 15.00 -18.44 -20.75
N ALA A 352 14.24 -18.44 -21.85
CA ALA A 352 13.56 -17.25 -22.35
C ALA A 352 12.44 -16.77 -21.40
N GLN A 353 11.66 -17.69 -20.83
CA GLN A 353 10.61 -17.34 -19.87
C GLN A 353 11.21 -16.88 -18.53
N VAL A 354 12.27 -17.55 -18.05
CA VAL A 354 13.01 -17.11 -16.86
C VAL A 354 13.54 -15.68 -17.08
N GLN A 355 14.15 -15.40 -18.24
CA GLN A 355 14.64 -14.06 -18.57
C GLN A 355 13.50 -13.03 -18.59
N SER A 356 12.35 -13.36 -19.17
CA SER A 356 11.17 -12.47 -19.19
C SER A 356 10.71 -12.07 -17.77
N ARG A 357 10.70 -13.02 -16.83
CA ARG A 357 10.38 -12.74 -15.42
C ARG A 357 11.43 -11.84 -14.76
N VAL A 358 12.71 -12.13 -15.00
CA VAL A 358 13.83 -11.36 -14.46
C VAL A 358 13.82 -9.93 -15.00
N ASP A 359 13.52 -9.72 -16.28
CA ASP A 359 13.40 -8.38 -16.89
C ASP A 359 12.27 -7.56 -16.24
N ALA A 360 11.11 -8.19 -16.02
CA ALA A 360 10.02 -7.54 -15.30
C ALA A 360 10.41 -7.18 -13.85
N TYR A 361 11.09 -8.09 -13.15
CA TYR A 361 11.55 -7.85 -11.78
C TYR A 361 12.58 -6.72 -11.69
N ASN A 362 13.55 -6.67 -12.61
CA ASN A 362 14.52 -5.58 -12.69
C ASN A 362 13.84 -4.24 -12.95
N ARG A 363 12.88 -4.20 -13.88
CA ARG A 363 12.09 -2.97 -14.15
C ARG A 363 11.29 -2.54 -12.92
N PHE A 364 10.68 -3.47 -12.20
CA PHE A 364 9.83 -3.14 -11.05
C PHE A 364 10.64 -2.72 -9.83
N THR A 365 11.78 -3.36 -9.58
CA THR A 365 12.71 -2.93 -8.51
C THR A 365 13.28 -1.54 -8.80
N GLN A 366 13.56 -1.20 -10.07
CA GLN A 366 13.92 0.15 -10.48
C GLN A 366 12.82 1.18 -10.20
N ILE A 367 11.55 0.88 -10.53
CA ILE A 367 10.39 1.74 -10.23
C ILE A 367 10.24 1.97 -8.70
N LEU A 368 10.57 0.97 -7.89
CA LEU A 368 10.52 1.06 -6.43
C LEU A 368 11.80 1.64 -5.80
N GLY A 369 12.81 1.95 -6.61
CA GLY A 369 14.08 2.52 -6.15
C GLY A 369 14.88 1.59 -5.25
N VAL A 370 14.92 0.28 -5.56
CA VAL A 370 15.71 -0.73 -4.84
C VAL A 370 16.51 -1.60 -5.80
N ALA A 371 17.63 -2.14 -5.32
CA ALA A 371 18.39 -3.14 -6.08
C ALA A 371 17.65 -4.50 -6.10
N PRO A 372 17.80 -5.32 -7.15
CA PRO A 372 17.08 -6.59 -7.27
C PRO A 372 17.56 -7.69 -6.31
N GLY A 373 18.76 -7.56 -5.74
CA GLY A 373 19.38 -8.59 -4.91
C GLY A 373 20.10 -9.66 -5.74
N ALA A 374 20.40 -10.80 -5.12
CA ALA A 374 21.14 -11.91 -5.74
C ALA A 374 20.22 -13.05 -6.16
N ASN A 375 20.79 -14.06 -6.85
CA ASN A 375 20.11 -15.31 -7.24
C ASN A 375 18.80 -15.08 -8.00
N LEU A 376 18.88 -14.27 -9.07
CA LEU A 376 17.70 -13.88 -9.84
C LEU A 376 17.16 -14.99 -10.74
N TYR A 377 18.00 -15.96 -11.07
CA TYR A 377 17.72 -17.03 -12.02
C TYR A 377 17.49 -18.37 -11.32
N CYS A 378 16.79 -19.24 -12.03
CA CYS A 378 16.71 -20.67 -11.84
C CYS A 378 16.86 -21.31 -13.24
#